data_AF-A9VB06-F1
#
_entry.id   AF-A9VB06-F1
#
_cell.length_a   1.000
_cell.length_b   1.000
_cell.length_c   1.000
_cell.angle_alpha   90.00
_cell.angle_beta   90.00
_cell.angle_gamma   90.00
#
_symmetry.space_group_name_H-M   'P 1'
#
loop_
_entity.id
_entity.type
_entity.pdbx_description
1 polymer ?
#
loop_
_entity_poly.entity_id
_entity_poly.type
_entity_poly.pdbx_seq_one_letter_code
_entity_poly.pdbx_strand_id
1 'polypeptide(L)'
;MKKTTQCMGQVQPFLSLFLSLSHTHTHGHTDGSTERMGRWSPAIRRLQPQFTLIQAGLNKTPNTLFRLLKRASNKSRTNSKPLVSVPTKLLRESTVAWSKSTGRFLHNAISVSQAMIDATPTGDKYHYQKQCGLPISDYFSGVKMRWLIENVPAVRDALVKEDCLFGTIDTWLIWSLTKGKSYVTDVTNASRTMLMNVARLQWDKNMLKAFGIPEHALPQIKSSAEVYGHIVRLIYFAPLYPAPSCVNSEATGPLRGTAIASCLGDQQAALLGQLCLKKGMAKNTYGTGCFLLCNTGTKPTFSKNGLLTTVAFQLGPNASCMYALEGSVAVAGEGIKWLRDQLGFVKSAADVEALAKEVKDTDGVYFVPAFSGLLAPYWRGDARGTIVGLSHSSGRAHIARAMLEAVCFQTRELTEAMARDAGLTLTQLNVDGGMTANNLLMQMQADLLGVDVVRPDNAESTSWGAAIAAGIADGVGVWHLESIHEQRSTQRFESTVQDEERDDRYRQWRRAVSRSLGWIQSTSQRDQNKGPAEGKPDMTANGVYWGPLLLFLTMTGLTASAAQALH
;
A
#
# COMPACT_ATOMS: atom_id res chain seq x y z
N MET A 1 -35.66 -7.51 23.94
CA MET A 1 -34.55 -7.88 24.84
C MET A 1 -34.08 -9.34 24.75
N LYS A 2 -34.91 -10.36 24.47
CA LYS A 2 -34.42 -11.77 24.29
C LYS A 2 -33.91 -12.14 22.88
N LYS A 3 -34.15 -11.32 21.85
CA LYS A 3 -33.55 -11.49 20.49
C LYS A 3 -32.16 -10.84 20.34
N THR A 4 -31.77 -9.97 21.27
CA THR A 4 -30.54 -9.16 21.19
C THR A 4 -29.30 -9.93 21.69
N THR A 5 -29.48 -10.90 22.59
CA THR A 5 -28.39 -11.69 23.17
C THR A 5 -27.90 -12.83 22.26
N GLN A 6 -28.71 -13.26 21.29
CA GLN A 6 -28.37 -14.36 20.38
C GLN A 6 -27.38 -13.95 19.28
N CYS A 7 -27.31 -12.65 18.95
CA CYS A 7 -26.31 -12.09 18.03
C CYS A 7 -24.93 -11.93 18.70
N MET A 8 -24.87 -11.60 20.00
CA MET A 8 -23.59 -11.45 20.72
C MET A 8 -22.79 -12.76 20.79
N GLY A 9 -23.46 -13.92 20.89
CA GLY A 9 -22.81 -15.23 20.94
C GLY A 9 -22.12 -15.67 19.64
N GLN A 10 -22.47 -15.06 18.49
CA GLN A 10 -21.84 -15.35 17.20
C GLN A 10 -20.76 -14.33 16.79
N VAL A 11 -20.77 -13.14 17.39
CA VAL A 11 -19.88 -12.01 16.99
C VAL A 11 -18.58 -11.96 17.80
N GLN A 12 -18.62 -12.34 19.08
CA GLN A 12 -17.47 -12.24 19.97
C GLN A 12 -16.25 -13.10 19.56
N PRO A 13 -16.39 -14.33 19.01
CA PRO A 13 -15.27 -15.15 18.60
C PRO A 13 -14.58 -14.67 17.31
N PHE A 14 -15.26 -13.88 16.46
CA PHE A 14 -14.67 -13.35 15.23
C PHE A 14 -13.98 -12.00 15.46
N LEU A 15 -14.53 -11.14 16.32
CA LEU A 15 -13.93 -9.83 16.66
C LEU A 15 -12.69 -9.95 17.58
N SER A 16 -12.76 -10.79 18.62
CA SER A 16 -11.63 -11.02 19.56
C SER A 16 -10.43 -11.73 18.92
N LEU A 17 -10.69 -12.44 17.83
CA LEU A 17 -9.73 -13.23 17.08
C LEU A 17 -8.88 -12.41 16.12
N PHE A 18 -9.45 -11.35 15.55
CA PHE A 18 -8.71 -10.39 14.72
C PHE A 18 -7.89 -9.40 15.57
N LEU A 19 -8.33 -9.05 16.79
CA LEU A 19 -7.56 -8.22 17.72
C LEU A 19 -6.21 -8.86 18.13
N SER A 20 -6.13 -10.19 18.15
CA SER A 20 -4.88 -10.95 18.37
C SER A 20 -3.90 -10.87 17.18
N LEU A 21 -4.36 -10.48 15.99
CA LEU A 21 -3.53 -10.33 14.79
C LEU A 21 -2.72 -9.03 14.80
N SER A 22 -3.19 -8.02 15.53
CA SER A 22 -2.57 -6.69 15.64
C SER A 22 -1.38 -6.68 16.61
N HIS A 23 -1.46 -7.42 17.72
CA HIS A 23 -0.42 -7.39 18.76
C HIS A 23 0.84 -8.20 18.46
N THR A 24 0.78 -9.21 17.58
CA THR A 24 1.95 -10.06 17.30
C THR A 24 3.00 -9.41 16.40
N HIS A 25 2.72 -8.21 15.85
CA HIS A 25 3.70 -7.39 15.14
C HIS A 25 4.19 -6.17 15.94
N THR A 26 3.70 -5.94 17.16
CA THR A 26 4.09 -4.78 17.98
C THR A 26 4.82 -5.12 19.28
N HIS A 27 4.74 -6.35 19.80
CA HIS A 27 5.52 -6.74 20.98
C HIS A 27 6.24 -8.08 20.79
N GLY A 28 7.57 -8.01 20.69
CA GLY A 28 8.45 -9.16 20.95
C GLY A 28 8.64 -9.28 22.46
N HIS A 29 7.72 -9.97 23.13
CA HIS A 29 8.01 -10.55 24.44
C HIS A 29 8.11 -12.06 24.27
N THR A 30 9.33 -12.55 24.49
CA THR A 30 9.73 -13.95 24.52
C THR A 30 9.21 -14.57 25.81
N ASP A 31 8.41 -15.62 25.69
CA ASP A 31 8.26 -16.60 26.77
C ASP A 31 9.18 -17.79 26.48
N GLY A 32 9.84 -18.27 27.53
CA GLY A 32 11.06 -19.09 27.47
C GLY A 32 10.84 -20.50 26.94
N SER A 33 11.39 -20.78 25.76
CA SER A 33 11.88 -22.11 25.35
C SER A 33 12.74 -21.96 24.09
N THR A 34 13.98 -21.53 24.29
CA THR A 34 14.98 -21.39 23.23
C THR A 34 15.66 -22.74 22.95
N GLU A 35 15.35 -23.37 21.82
CA GLU A 35 16.34 -24.20 21.11
C GLU A 35 17.05 -23.36 20.05
N ARG A 36 18.39 -23.40 20.11
CA ARG A 36 19.32 -22.56 19.35
C ARG A 36 19.29 -22.91 17.87
N MET A 37 19.05 -21.92 17.01
CA MET A 37 19.51 -21.92 15.61
C MET A 37 20.38 -20.69 15.36
N GLY A 38 21.52 -20.93 14.69
CA GLY A 38 22.75 -20.15 14.76
C GLY A 38 22.68 -18.69 14.27
N ARG A 39 23.56 -17.87 14.88
CA ARG A 39 23.79 -16.46 14.58
C ARG A 39 24.48 -16.29 13.22
N TRP A 40 24.05 -15.30 12.44
CA TRP A 40 24.82 -14.73 11.33
C TRP A 40 25.25 -13.30 11.67
N SER A 41 26.50 -12.97 11.36
CA SER A 41 27.22 -11.71 11.67
C SER A 41 26.59 -10.45 11.05
N PRO A 42 26.66 -9.27 11.70
CA PRO A 42 26.08 -8.01 11.22
C PRO A 42 26.68 -7.42 9.92
N ALA A 43 27.82 -7.93 9.43
CA ALA A 43 28.57 -7.27 8.35
C ALA A 43 27.99 -7.50 6.92
N ILE A 44 27.09 -8.46 6.72
CA ILE A 44 26.56 -8.81 5.38
C ILE A 44 25.24 -8.07 5.04
N ARG A 45 24.77 -7.14 5.89
CA ARG A 45 23.49 -6.42 5.67
C ARG A 45 23.54 -5.19 4.75
N ARG A 46 24.68 -4.81 4.19
CA ARG A 46 24.82 -3.52 3.46
C ARG A 46 24.77 -3.58 1.92
N LEU A 47 24.50 -4.72 1.30
CA LEU A 47 24.47 -4.85 -0.18
C LEU A 47 23.31 -5.68 -0.73
N GLN A 48 22.09 -5.47 -0.24
CA GLN A 48 20.88 -5.94 -0.94
C GLN A 48 19.89 -4.78 -1.09
N PRO A 49 19.53 -4.36 -2.31
CA PRO A 49 18.47 -3.37 -2.47
C PRO A 49 17.13 -4.00 -2.07
N GLN A 50 16.15 -3.18 -1.73
CA GLN A 50 14.82 -3.48 -1.13
C GLN A 50 13.98 -4.60 -1.81
N PHE A 51 14.48 -5.23 -2.86
CA PHE A 51 13.84 -6.22 -3.71
C PHE A 51 13.86 -7.65 -3.16
N THR A 52 14.88 -8.04 -2.39
CA THR A 52 14.89 -9.37 -1.72
C THR A 52 13.78 -9.48 -0.67
N LEU A 53 13.31 -8.36 -0.12
CA LEU A 53 12.22 -8.29 0.86
C LEU A 53 10.86 -8.60 0.25
N ILE A 54 10.62 -8.30 -1.03
CA ILE A 54 9.36 -8.63 -1.72
C ILE A 54 9.33 -10.13 -2.05
N GLN A 55 10.45 -10.74 -2.47
CA GLN A 55 10.51 -12.18 -2.71
C GLN A 55 10.43 -12.98 -1.39
N ALA A 56 11.10 -12.53 -0.34
CA ALA A 56 10.90 -13.07 1.00
C ALA A 56 9.47 -12.83 1.50
N GLY A 57 8.85 -11.70 1.14
CA GLY A 57 7.47 -11.34 1.37
C GLY A 57 6.51 -12.30 0.69
N LEU A 58 6.51 -12.42 -0.64
CA LEU A 58 5.65 -13.30 -1.44
C LEU A 58 5.84 -14.80 -1.12
N ASN A 59 7.03 -15.22 -0.69
CA ASN A 59 7.25 -16.59 -0.17
C ASN A 59 6.75 -16.76 1.29
N LYS A 60 6.70 -15.68 2.08
CA LYS A 60 6.19 -15.69 3.47
C LYS A 60 4.70 -15.37 3.57
N THR A 61 4.12 -14.57 2.67
CA THR A 61 2.74 -14.08 2.72
C THR A 61 1.72 -15.22 2.68
N PRO A 62 1.86 -16.25 1.84
CA PRO A 62 0.92 -17.37 1.82
C PRO A 62 1.10 -18.27 3.04
N ASN A 63 2.33 -18.43 3.54
CA ASN A 63 2.62 -19.13 4.79
C ASN A 63 2.06 -18.42 6.02
N THR A 64 2.17 -17.09 6.05
CA THR A 64 1.57 -16.23 7.08
C THR A 64 0.06 -16.30 6.95
N LEU A 65 -0.51 -16.09 5.77
CA LEU A 65 -1.95 -16.18 5.51
C LEU A 65 -2.51 -17.54 5.92
N PHE A 66 -1.85 -18.65 5.58
CA PHE A 66 -2.24 -19.99 6.00
C PHE A 66 -2.20 -20.16 7.51
N ARG A 67 -1.10 -19.76 8.16
CA ARG A 67 -0.99 -19.81 9.64
C ARG A 67 -2.06 -18.96 10.31
N LEU A 68 -2.38 -17.80 9.73
CA LEU A 68 -3.41 -16.90 10.24
C LEU A 68 -4.81 -17.47 10.05
N LEU A 69 -5.14 -17.96 8.86
CA LEU A 69 -6.42 -18.60 8.54
C LEU A 69 -6.65 -19.87 9.39
N LYS A 70 -5.62 -20.69 9.59
CA LYS A 70 -5.68 -21.89 10.45
C LYS A 70 -5.85 -21.51 11.92
N ARG A 71 -5.11 -20.50 12.43
CA ARG A 71 -5.28 -19.98 13.79
C ARG A 71 -6.66 -19.37 14.00
N ALA A 72 -7.17 -18.65 13.02
CA ALA A 72 -8.50 -18.07 13.04
C ALA A 72 -9.55 -19.18 13.18
N SER A 73 -9.46 -20.17 12.30
CA SER A 73 -10.47 -21.22 12.29
C SER A 73 -10.42 -22.17 13.48
N ASN A 74 -9.25 -22.38 14.09
CA ASN A 74 -9.12 -23.18 15.30
C ASN A 74 -9.66 -22.47 16.56
N LYS A 75 -9.74 -21.13 16.55
CA LYS A 75 -10.25 -20.32 17.67
C LYS A 75 -11.75 -20.05 17.56
N SER A 76 -12.34 -19.99 16.35
CA SER A 76 -13.79 -19.91 16.18
C SER A 76 -14.42 -21.29 16.40
N ARG A 77 -14.84 -21.61 17.63
CA ARG A 77 -15.57 -22.85 18.00
C ARG A 77 -17.02 -22.86 17.48
N THR A 78 -17.26 -22.49 16.22
CA THR A 78 -18.60 -22.35 15.64
C THR A 78 -18.85 -23.40 14.54
N ASN A 79 -20.02 -24.03 14.54
CA ASN A 79 -20.48 -24.98 13.52
C ASN A 79 -20.90 -24.33 12.18
N SER A 80 -20.79 -23.00 12.05
CA SER A 80 -21.11 -22.27 10.82
C SER A 80 -19.98 -22.37 9.80
N LYS A 81 -20.33 -22.51 8.50
CA LYS A 81 -19.35 -22.42 7.41
C LYS A 81 -18.73 -21.02 7.42
N PRO A 82 -17.39 -20.89 7.54
CA PRO A 82 -16.74 -19.58 7.56
C PRO A 82 -16.86 -18.90 6.18
N LEU A 83 -16.85 -17.57 6.17
CA LEU A 83 -16.73 -16.72 4.97
C LEU A 83 -15.29 -16.19 4.90
N VAL A 84 -14.70 -16.16 3.69
CA VAL A 84 -13.34 -15.65 3.51
C VAL A 84 -13.36 -14.47 2.54
N SER A 85 -12.86 -13.35 3.02
CA SER A 85 -12.43 -12.23 2.19
C SER A 85 -10.96 -12.43 1.79
N VAL A 86 -10.59 -11.98 0.59
CA VAL A 86 -9.18 -11.89 0.22
C VAL A 86 -8.52 -10.84 1.14
N PRO A 87 -7.37 -11.12 1.76
CA PRO A 87 -6.69 -10.17 2.64
C PRO A 87 -6.52 -8.83 1.93
N THR A 88 -6.93 -7.74 2.57
CA THR A 88 -6.90 -6.42 1.94
C THR A 88 -5.64 -5.64 2.23
N LYS A 89 -4.68 -6.09 3.05
CA LYS A 89 -3.33 -5.45 3.17
C LYS A 89 -2.40 -5.81 2.00
N LEU A 90 -2.93 -5.87 0.78
CA LEU A 90 -2.20 -6.22 -0.42
C LEU A 90 -1.94 -4.96 -1.24
N LEU A 91 -0.67 -4.77 -1.61
CA LEU A 91 -0.20 -3.69 -2.46
C LEU A 91 -0.97 -3.73 -3.79
N ARG A 92 -1.96 -2.85 -3.97
CA ARG A 92 -2.92 -2.82 -5.09
C ARG A 92 -2.24 -2.93 -6.46
N GLU A 93 -1.15 -2.19 -6.64
CA GLU A 93 -0.45 -2.11 -7.92
C GLU A 93 0.66 -3.17 -8.09
N SER A 94 0.88 -4.03 -7.10
CA SER A 94 1.87 -5.10 -7.23
C SER A 94 1.44 -6.12 -8.27
N THR A 95 2.32 -6.38 -9.23
CA THR A 95 2.05 -7.19 -10.42
C THR A 95 2.74 -8.54 -10.31
N VAL A 96 2.03 -9.60 -10.67
CA VAL A 96 2.52 -10.97 -10.71
C VAL A 96 2.31 -11.53 -12.12
N ALA A 97 3.32 -12.25 -12.63
CA ALA A 97 3.22 -13.09 -13.81
C ALA A 97 3.47 -14.56 -13.42
N TRP A 98 2.57 -15.46 -13.81
CA TRP A 98 2.71 -16.89 -13.53
C TRP A 98 2.21 -17.75 -14.69
N SER A 99 2.67 -18.99 -14.73
CA SER A 99 2.23 -20.00 -15.69
C SER A 99 0.87 -20.58 -15.27
N LYS A 100 -0.11 -20.60 -16.19
CA LYS A 100 -1.45 -21.16 -16.02
C LYS A 100 -1.38 -22.67 -15.76
N SER A 101 -0.55 -23.37 -16.50
CA SER A 101 -0.40 -24.84 -16.43
C SER A 101 0.33 -25.28 -15.16
N THR A 102 1.37 -24.57 -14.74
CA THR A 102 2.22 -24.99 -13.62
C THR A 102 1.96 -24.26 -12.32
N GLY A 103 1.31 -23.09 -12.36
CA GLY A 103 1.14 -22.19 -11.21
C GLY A 103 2.42 -21.52 -10.72
N ARG A 104 3.55 -21.69 -11.42
CA ARG A 104 4.86 -21.15 -11.01
C ARG A 104 4.99 -19.69 -11.42
N PHE A 105 5.55 -18.88 -10.53
CA PHE A 105 5.93 -17.50 -10.83
C PHE A 105 7.00 -17.47 -11.92
N LEU A 106 6.84 -16.57 -12.88
CA LEU A 106 7.77 -16.43 -13.99
C LEU A 106 8.92 -15.47 -13.65
N HIS A 107 8.62 -14.33 -13.01
CA HIS A 107 9.62 -13.36 -12.60
C HIS A 107 9.06 -12.27 -11.67
N ASN A 108 9.95 -11.49 -11.05
CA ASN A 108 9.60 -10.25 -10.36
C ASN A 108 9.65 -9.06 -11.32
N ALA A 109 8.70 -8.12 -11.25
CA ALA A 109 8.79 -6.91 -12.08
C ALA A 109 9.74 -5.88 -11.49
N ILE A 110 10.59 -5.29 -12.34
CA ILE A 110 11.23 -3.99 -12.14
C ILE A 110 10.52 -3.04 -13.13
N SER A 111 10.45 -1.73 -12.89
CA SER A 111 9.71 -0.83 -13.80
C SER A 111 10.48 0.46 -14.02
N VAL A 112 10.44 0.94 -15.26
CA VAL A 112 10.85 2.29 -15.66
C VAL A 112 9.79 2.83 -16.63
N SER A 113 9.23 4.01 -16.32
CA SER A 113 8.08 4.56 -17.03
C SER A 113 8.41 5.56 -18.14
N GLN A 114 9.63 6.10 -18.17
CA GLN A 114 10.01 7.17 -19.11
C GLN A 114 9.84 6.77 -20.57
N ALA A 115 10.36 5.60 -20.98
CA ALA A 115 10.23 5.12 -22.35
C ALA A 115 8.77 4.95 -22.80
N MET A 116 7.87 4.66 -21.86
CA MET A 116 6.44 4.53 -22.14
C MET A 116 5.76 5.90 -22.32
N ILE A 117 6.19 6.90 -21.56
CA ILE A 117 5.72 8.29 -21.71
C ILE A 117 6.14 8.81 -23.10
N ASP A 118 7.41 8.61 -23.46
CA ASP A 118 7.98 9.05 -24.74
C ASP A 118 7.30 8.37 -25.94
N ALA A 119 6.86 7.11 -25.76
CA ALA A 119 6.13 6.36 -26.78
C ALA A 119 4.65 6.79 -26.94
N THR A 120 4.11 7.65 -26.08
CA THR A 120 2.75 8.18 -26.26
C THR A 120 2.70 9.19 -27.41
N PRO A 121 1.60 9.29 -28.16
CA PRO A 121 1.46 10.30 -29.23
C PRO A 121 1.69 11.74 -28.78
N THR A 122 1.47 12.04 -27.50
CA THR A 122 1.61 13.38 -26.92
C THR A 122 2.93 13.59 -26.17
N GLY A 123 3.73 12.54 -25.95
CA GLY A 123 4.86 12.58 -25.01
C GLY A 123 4.45 12.95 -23.58
N ASP A 124 3.17 12.80 -23.23
CA ASP A 124 2.60 13.29 -21.98
C ASP A 124 2.16 12.11 -21.10
N LYS A 125 2.63 12.09 -19.85
CA LYS A 125 2.22 11.09 -18.86
C LYS A 125 0.71 11.07 -18.61
N TYR A 126 -0.02 12.14 -18.90
CA TYR A 126 -1.48 12.19 -18.74
C TYR A 126 -2.27 11.70 -19.96
N HIS A 127 -1.62 11.17 -21.01
CA HIS A 127 -2.25 10.76 -22.27
C HIS A 127 -3.51 9.86 -22.08
N TYR A 128 -3.44 8.89 -21.17
CA TYR A 128 -4.54 7.94 -20.90
C TYR A 128 -5.44 8.33 -19.72
N GLN A 129 -5.23 9.49 -19.10
CA GLN A 129 -5.88 9.86 -17.85
C GLN A 129 -7.42 9.93 -17.99
N LYS A 130 -7.95 10.36 -19.14
CA LYS A 130 -9.40 10.40 -19.38
C LYS A 130 -10.04 9.01 -19.49
N GLN A 131 -9.26 7.98 -19.80
CA GLN A 131 -9.72 6.60 -19.96
C GLN A 131 -9.59 5.83 -18.65
N CYS A 132 -8.43 5.91 -17.99
CA CYS A 132 -8.13 5.09 -16.82
C CYS A 132 -8.08 5.87 -15.50
N GLY A 133 -8.10 7.21 -15.54
CA GLY A 133 -8.04 8.06 -14.34
C GLY A 133 -6.63 8.26 -13.76
N LEU A 134 -5.61 7.70 -14.41
CA LEU A 134 -4.24 7.63 -13.89
C LEU A 134 -3.22 8.26 -14.85
N PRO A 135 -2.13 8.87 -14.33
CA PRO A 135 -0.96 9.18 -15.13
C PRO A 135 -0.13 7.92 -15.42
N ILE A 136 0.69 7.93 -16.47
CA ILE A 136 1.75 6.94 -16.70
C ILE A 136 2.81 7.13 -15.62
N SER A 137 3.04 6.08 -14.84
CA SER A 137 3.96 6.06 -13.71
C SER A 137 4.34 4.63 -13.38
N ASP A 138 5.57 4.44 -12.87
CA ASP A 138 6.07 3.16 -12.32
C ASP A 138 5.23 2.65 -11.15
N TYR A 139 4.35 3.50 -10.63
CA TYR A 139 3.42 3.10 -9.59
C TYR A 139 2.44 2.03 -10.08
N PHE A 140 1.97 2.03 -11.34
CA PHE A 140 0.83 1.20 -11.76
C PHE A 140 1.21 -0.11 -12.47
N SER A 141 0.27 -1.06 -12.53
CA SER A 141 0.56 -2.44 -12.95
C SER A 141 0.89 -2.58 -14.43
N GLY A 142 0.24 -1.82 -15.32
CA GLY A 142 0.45 -1.92 -16.77
C GLY A 142 1.91 -1.66 -17.17
N VAL A 143 2.57 -0.69 -16.53
CA VAL A 143 4.00 -0.38 -16.78
C VAL A 143 4.88 -1.56 -16.38
N LYS A 144 4.59 -2.20 -15.24
CA LYS A 144 5.31 -3.39 -14.75
C LYS A 144 5.09 -4.59 -15.68
N MET A 145 3.85 -4.80 -16.16
CA MET A 145 3.53 -5.87 -17.11
C MET A 145 4.29 -5.66 -18.42
N ARG A 146 4.31 -4.43 -18.97
CA ARG A 146 5.09 -4.09 -20.16
C ARG A 146 6.57 -4.44 -19.96
N TRP A 147 7.15 -4.00 -18.85
CA TRP A 147 8.55 -4.27 -18.57
C TRP A 147 8.84 -5.77 -18.51
N LEU A 148 7.97 -6.57 -17.88
CA LEU A 148 8.11 -8.03 -17.84
C LEU A 148 8.12 -8.64 -19.24
N ILE A 149 7.26 -8.17 -20.14
CA ILE A 149 7.19 -8.64 -21.53
C ILE A 149 8.51 -8.30 -22.26
N GLU A 150 9.02 -7.08 -22.11
CA GLU A 150 10.21 -6.63 -22.82
C GLU A 150 11.50 -7.27 -22.28
N ASN A 151 11.57 -7.53 -20.97
CA ASN A 151 12.84 -7.85 -20.31
C ASN A 151 12.95 -9.29 -19.85
N VAL A 152 11.85 -10.06 -19.77
CA VAL A 152 11.87 -11.43 -19.25
C VAL A 152 11.53 -12.44 -20.36
N PRO A 153 12.51 -13.19 -20.91
CA PRO A 153 12.26 -14.19 -21.94
C PRO A 153 11.20 -15.22 -21.57
N ALA A 154 11.22 -15.73 -20.33
CA ALA A 154 10.25 -16.71 -19.86
C ALA A 154 8.79 -16.21 -19.89
N VAL A 155 8.58 -14.89 -19.71
CA VAL A 155 7.25 -14.28 -19.82
C VAL A 155 6.81 -14.23 -21.27
N ARG A 156 7.69 -13.83 -22.20
CA ARG A 156 7.37 -13.81 -23.64
C ARG A 156 7.03 -15.20 -24.16
N ASP A 157 7.86 -16.19 -23.84
CA ASP A 157 7.65 -17.56 -24.30
C ASP A 157 6.34 -18.13 -23.77
N ALA A 158 5.98 -17.81 -22.52
CA ALA A 158 4.72 -18.21 -21.94
C ALA A 158 3.51 -17.47 -22.55
N LEU A 159 3.64 -16.19 -22.93
CA LEU A 159 2.58 -15.45 -23.61
C LEU A 159 2.31 -15.99 -25.02
N VAL A 160 3.35 -16.33 -25.78
CA VAL A 160 3.20 -16.97 -27.11
C VAL A 160 2.45 -18.31 -27.01
N LYS A 161 2.63 -19.03 -25.90
CA LYS A 161 1.96 -20.31 -25.62
C LYS A 161 0.59 -20.15 -24.93
N GLU A 162 0.12 -18.92 -24.71
CA GLU A 162 -1.08 -18.60 -23.92
C GLU A 162 -1.08 -19.23 -22.50
N ASP A 163 0.12 -19.45 -21.96
CA ASP A 163 0.35 -20.01 -20.62
C ASP A 163 0.65 -18.92 -19.59
N CYS A 164 0.92 -17.68 -19.99
CA CYS A 164 1.16 -16.59 -19.04
C CYS A 164 -0.15 -15.93 -18.59
N LEU A 165 -0.34 -15.84 -17.27
CA LEU A 165 -1.37 -15.02 -16.65
C LEU A 165 -0.74 -13.85 -15.91
N PHE A 166 -1.32 -12.67 -16.08
CA PHE A 166 -1.02 -11.50 -15.28
C PHE A 166 -2.09 -11.27 -14.22
N GLY A 167 -1.72 -10.59 -13.13
CA GLY A 167 -2.69 -10.19 -12.13
C GLY A 167 -2.06 -9.36 -11.05
N THR A 168 -2.91 -8.63 -10.35
CA THR A 168 -2.60 -8.08 -9.04
C THR A 168 -2.69 -9.18 -7.98
N ILE A 169 -2.30 -8.90 -6.73
CA ILE A 169 -2.17 -9.96 -5.72
C ILE A 169 -3.52 -10.61 -5.39
N ASP A 170 -4.62 -9.86 -5.46
CA ASP A 170 -5.98 -10.38 -5.33
C ASP A 170 -6.26 -11.48 -6.36
N THR A 171 -5.94 -11.22 -7.63
CA THR A 171 -6.15 -12.16 -8.72
C THR A 171 -5.37 -13.45 -8.47
N TRP A 172 -4.11 -13.32 -8.10
CA TRP A 172 -3.26 -14.48 -7.80
C TRP A 172 -3.79 -15.29 -6.62
N LEU A 173 -4.26 -14.63 -5.56
CA LEU A 173 -4.83 -15.30 -4.39
C LEU A 173 -6.13 -16.03 -4.74
N ILE A 174 -7.05 -15.38 -5.44
CA ILE A 174 -8.32 -16.00 -5.86
C ILE A 174 -8.03 -17.21 -6.76
N TRP A 175 -7.17 -17.04 -7.76
CA TRP A 175 -6.75 -18.13 -8.65
C TRP A 175 -6.13 -19.30 -7.87
N SER A 176 -5.23 -19.00 -6.93
CA SER A 176 -4.53 -20.03 -6.17
C SER A 176 -5.44 -20.77 -5.18
N LEU A 177 -6.33 -20.06 -4.48
CA LEU A 177 -7.29 -20.62 -3.52
C LEU A 177 -8.36 -21.48 -4.20
N THR A 178 -8.74 -21.12 -5.43
CA THR A 178 -9.73 -21.84 -6.24
C THR A 178 -9.10 -22.92 -7.13
N LYS A 179 -7.77 -23.12 -7.06
CA LYS A 179 -7.01 -24.07 -7.90
C LYS A 179 -7.22 -23.81 -9.40
N GLY A 180 -7.12 -22.54 -9.78
CA GLY A 180 -7.24 -22.07 -11.16
C GLY A 180 -8.65 -22.02 -11.73
N LYS A 181 -9.67 -22.36 -10.93
CA LYS A 181 -11.08 -22.30 -11.38
C LYS A 181 -11.59 -20.88 -11.56
N SER A 182 -11.05 -19.92 -10.81
CA SER A 182 -11.45 -18.52 -10.88
C SER A 182 -10.25 -17.63 -11.18
N TYR A 183 -10.23 -17.03 -12.36
CA TYR A 183 -9.21 -16.05 -12.77
C TYR A 183 -9.86 -14.68 -12.93
N VAL A 184 -9.99 -13.98 -11.80
CA VAL A 184 -10.79 -12.74 -11.70
C VAL A 184 -10.06 -11.69 -10.87
N THR A 185 -10.42 -10.43 -11.09
CA THR A 185 -10.06 -9.27 -10.25
C THR A 185 -11.31 -8.43 -10.03
N ASP A 186 -11.35 -7.60 -8.99
CA ASP A 186 -12.45 -6.65 -8.83
C ASP A 186 -12.17 -5.31 -9.54
N VAL A 187 -13.24 -4.53 -9.77
CA VAL A 187 -13.17 -3.20 -10.38
C VAL A 187 -12.21 -2.23 -9.67
N THR A 188 -12.00 -2.36 -8.36
CA THR A 188 -11.10 -1.46 -7.63
C THR A 188 -9.64 -1.76 -7.98
N ASN A 189 -9.19 -3.02 -7.89
CA ASN A 189 -7.83 -3.42 -8.28
C ASN A 189 -7.60 -3.24 -9.79
N ALA A 190 -8.58 -3.57 -10.63
CA ALA A 190 -8.50 -3.32 -12.07
C ALA A 190 -8.29 -1.84 -12.41
N SER A 191 -8.92 -0.91 -11.66
CA SER A 191 -8.71 0.54 -11.83
C SER A 191 -7.28 1.00 -11.54
N ARG A 192 -6.45 0.17 -10.89
CA ARG A 192 -5.05 0.49 -10.54
C ARG A 192 -4.02 -0.01 -11.56
N THR A 193 -4.50 -0.62 -12.64
CA THR A 193 -3.64 -1.23 -13.66
C THR A 193 -3.22 -0.27 -14.77
N MET A 194 -3.93 0.84 -14.96
CA MET A 194 -3.95 1.66 -16.19
C MET A 194 -4.56 0.99 -17.42
N LEU A 195 -5.01 -0.26 -17.33
CA LEU A 195 -5.51 -1.02 -18.48
C LEU A 195 -7.03 -1.04 -18.57
N MET A 196 -7.72 -0.68 -17.49
CA MET A 196 -9.18 -0.61 -17.43
C MET A 196 -9.67 0.78 -17.83
N ASN A 197 -10.67 0.84 -18.71
CA ASN A 197 -11.47 2.05 -18.89
C ASN A 197 -12.40 2.22 -17.69
N VAL A 198 -12.20 3.27 -16.88
CA VAL A 198 -12.94 3.43 -15.63
C VAL A 198 -14.42 3.74 -15.84
N ALA A 199 -14.82 4.31 -16.98
CA ALA A 199 -16.24 4.56 -17.26
C ALA A 199 -16.99 3.31 -17.73
N ARG A 200 -16.31 2.43 -18.48
CA ARG A 200 -16.88 1.18 -19.01
C ARG A 200 -16.68 -0.03 -18.10
N LEU A 201 -15.78 0.06 -17.12
CA LEU A 201 -15.38 -1.02 -16.21
C LEU A 201 -14.90 -2.29 -16.94
N GLN A 202 -14.22 -2.08 -18.07
CA GLN A 202 -13.70 -3.14 -18.94
C GLN A 202 -12.26 -2.82 -19.35
N TRP A 203 -11.49 -3.84 -19.71
CA TRP A 203 -10.18 -3.65 -20.32
C TRP A 203 -10.30 -2.82 -21.60
N ASP A 204 -9.44 -1.81 -21.75
CA ASP A 204 -9.47 -0.93 -22.91
C ASP A 204 -8.51 -1.42 -23.98
N LYS A 205 -9.04 -1.84 -25.13
CA LYS A 205 -8.26 -2.40 -26.24
C LYS A 205 -7.16 -1.49 -26.75
N ASN A 206 -7.34 -0.17 -26.71
CA ASN A 206 -6.32 0.77 -27.17
C ASN A 206 -5.16 0.83 -26.18
N MET A 207 -5.45 0.85 -24.88
CA MET A 207 -4.42 0.78 -23.84
C MET A 207 -3.71 -0.58 -23.85
N LEU A 208 -4.45 -1.69 -23.98
CA LEU A 208 -3.83 -3.02 -24.13
C LEU A 208 -2.86 -3.09 -25.31
N LYS A 209 -3.25 -2.57 -26.48
CA LYS A 209 -2.39 -2.49 -27.66
C LYS A 209 -1.16 -1.62 -27.40
N ALA A 210 -1.33 -0.44 -26.82
CA ALA A 210 -0.22 0.48 -26.53
C ALA A 210 0.80 -0.12 -25.53
N PHE A 211 0.32 -0.86 -24.54
CA PHE A 211 1.17 -1.55 -23.57
C PHE A 211 1.65 -2.93 -24.08
N GLY A 212 1.17 -3.39 -25.25
CA GLY A 212 1.48 -4.70 -25.82
C GLY A 212 1.07 -5.87 -24.91
N ILE A 213 -0.05 -5.74 -24.21
CA ILE A 213 -0.57 -6.76 -23.28
C ILE A 213 -1.72 -7.50 -23.96
N PRO A 214 -1.63 -8.82 -24.18
CA PRO A 214 -2.72 -9.57 -24.79
C PRO A 214 -3.87 -9.75 -23.79
N GLU A 215 -5.10 -9.62 -24.29
CA GLU A 215 -6.32 -9.68 -23.46
C GLU A 215 -6.50 -11.04 -22.78
N HIS A 216 -6.10 -12.15 -23.41
CA HIS A 216 -6.18 -13.49 -22.82
C HIS A 216 -5.35 -13.66 -21.55
N ALA A 217 -4.32 -12.83 -21.36
CA ALA A 217 -3.43 -12.87 -20.21
C ALA A 217 -3.91 -12.00 -19.04
N LEU A 218 -5.13 -11.43 -19.12
CA LEU A 218 -5.72 -10.61 -18.07
C LEU A 218 -6.95 -11.29 -17.44
N PRO A 219 -7.20 -11.06 -16.13
CA PRO A 219 -8.34 -11.66 -15.45
C PRO A 219 -9.65 -11.03 -15.89
N GLN A 220 -10.76 -11.74 -15.67
CA GLN A 220 -12.08 -11.14 -15.81
C GLN A 220 -12.33 -10.13 -14.69
N ILE A 221 -12.79 -8.92 -15.04
CA ILE A 221 -13.18 -7.90 -14.07
C ILE A 221 -14.58 -8.23 -13.52
N LYS A 222 -14.70 -8.23 -12.20
CA LYS A 222 -15.92 -8.50 -11.43
C LYS A 222 -16.25 -7.34 -10.49
N SER A 223 -17.46 -7.34 -9.93
CA SER A 223 -17.81 -6.42 -8.85
C SER A 223 -16.97 -6.72 -7.61
N SER A 224 -16.99 -5.82 -6.62
CA SER A 224 -16.24 -5.95 -5.37
C SER A 224 -16.88 -6.92 -4.35
N ALA A 225 -18.15 -7.28 -4.55
CA ALA A 225 -18.94 -8.10 -3.64
C ALA A 225 -19.87 -9.07 -4.40
N GLU A 226 -19.30 -10.19 -4.84
CA GLU A 226 -20.02 -11.34 -5.42
C GLU A 226 -19.23 -12.63 -5.13
N VAL A 227 -19.87 -13.80 -5.23
CA VAL A 227 -19.17 -15.08 -5.09
C VAL A 227 -18.30 -15.35 -6.33
N TYR A 228 -16.99 -15.22 -6.19
CA TYR A 228 -16.03 -15.49 -7.27
C TYR A 228 -15.71 -16.96 -7.44
N GLY A 229 -15.90 -17.75 -6.39
CA GLY A 229 -15.52 -19.16 -6.34
C GLY A 229 -15.45 -19.66 -4.90
N HIS A 230 -15.04 -20.92 -4.75
CA HIS A 230 -14.93 -21.58 -3.45
C HIS A 230 -13.50 -22.03 -3.20
N ILE A 231 -13.07 -21.97 -1.94
CA ILE A 231 -11.73 -22.40 -1.54
C ILE A 231 -11.62 -23.92 -1.72
N VAL A 232 -10.77 -24.32 -2.64
CA VAL A 232 -10.41 -25.73 -2.91
C VAL A 232 -9.06 -26.05 -2.27
N ARG A 233 -8.19 -25.05 -2.12
CA ARG A 233 -6.80 -25.20 -1.70
C ARG A 233 -6.44 -24.25 -0.58
N LEU A 234 -5.63 -24.73 0.36
CA LEU A 234 -4.87 -23.89 1.28
C LEU A 234 -3.41 -23.82 0.79
N ILE A 235 -2.83 -22.61 0.78
CA ILE A 235 -1.50 -22.37 0.21
C ILE A 235 -0.47 -22.40 1.33
N TYR A 236 0.43 -23.38 1.31
CA TYR A 236 1.64 -23.39 2.14
C TYR A 236 2.87 -23.53 1.25
N PHE A 237 3.85 -22.65 1.44
CA PHE A 237 5.19 -22.76 0.88
C PHE A 237 6.05 -23.52 1.89
N ALA A 238 6.37 -24.79 1.61
CA ALA A 238 7.37 -25.48 2.40
C ALA A 238 8.73 -24.80 2.22
N PRO A 239 9.52 -24.59 3.30
CA PRO A 239 10.88 -24.08 3.19
C PRO A 239 11.78 -25.23 2.73
N LEU A 240 11.74 -25.59 1.44
CA LEU A 240 12.72 -26.51 0.87
C LEU A 240 13.18 -25.97 -0.49
N TYR A 241 14.47 -25.63 -0.55
CA TYR A 241 15.23 -25.57 -1.80
C TYR A 241 15.41 -27.01 -2.33
N PRO A 242 15.51 -27.23 -3.66
CA PRO A 242 15.62 -26.21 -4.70
C PRO A 242 14.27 -25.99 -5.42
N ALA A 243 13.88 -24.72 -5.50
CA ALA A 243 12.61 -24.17 -6.01
C ALA A 243 11.39 -24.31 -5.07
N PRO A 244 10.64 -23.22 -4.79
CA PRO A 244 9.38 -23.29 -4.07
C PRO A 244 8.37 -24.08 -4.90
N SER A 245 8.29 -25.38 -4.63
CA SER A 245 7.12 -26.16 -5.00
C SER A 245 6.02 -25.76 -4.02
N CYS A 246 4.94 -25.20 -4.54
CA CYS A 246 3.73 -25.02 -3.75
C CYS A 246 3.29 -26.42 -3.31
N VAL A 247 3.41 -26.77 -2.02
CA VAL A 247 2.97 -28.08 -1.56
C VAL A 247 1.45 -28.12 -1.72
N ASN A 248 1.00 -29.01 -2.60
CA ASN A 248 -0.37 -29.12 -3.07
C ASN A 248 -1.16 -30.04 -2.13
N SER A 249 -1.45 -29.63 -0.89
CA SER A 249 -2.46 -30.33 -0.12
C SER A 249 -3.84 -29.78 -0.50
N GLU A 250 -4.80 -30.66 -0.80
CA GLU A 250 -6.21 -30.24 -0.83
C GLU A 250 -6.56 -29.49 0.46
N ALA A 251 -7.41 -28.47 0.38
CA ALA A 251 -7.88 -27.82 1.61
C ALA A 251 -8.56 -28.87 2.48
N THR A 252 -8.04 -29.07 3.69
CA THR A 252 -8.68 -29.86 4.75
C THR A 252 -9.10 -28.92 5.87
N GLY A 253 -10.18 -29.26 6.55
CA GLY A 253 -10.73 -28.44 7.64
C GLY A 253 -11.71 -27.34 7.20
N PRO A 254 -12.07 -26.44 8.11
CA PRO A 254 -13.27 -25.60 8.06
C PRO A 254 -13.35 -24.60 6.90
N LEU A 255 -12.23 -24.27 6.25
CA LEU A 255 -12.20 -23.31 5.12
C LEU A 255 -12.46 -23.97 3.76
N ARG A 256 -12.45 -25.31 3.67
CA ARG A 256 -12.73 -26.01 2.41
C ARG A 256 -14.20 -25.75 2.01
N GLY A 257 -14.40 -25.34 0.77
CA GLY A 257 -15.74 -25.05 0.24
C GLY A 257 -16.33 -23.74 0.74
N THR A 258 -15.58 -22.93 1.47
CA THR A 258 -15.98 -21.56 1.80
C THR A 258 -15.99 -20.70 0.54
N ALA A 259 -17.04 -19.89 0.37
CA ALA A 259 -17.13 -18.90 -0.69
C ALA A 259 -16.09 -17.78 -0.49
N ILE A 260 -15.44 -17.40 -1.58
CA ILE A 260 -14.67 -16.16 -1.70
C ILE A 260 -15.64 -15.13 -2.27
N ALA A 261 -16.09 -14.21 -1.43
CA ALA A 261 -17.24 -13.34 -1.73
C ALA A 261 -16.91 -11.84 -1.76
N SER A 262 -15.66 -11.45 -1.48
CA SER A 262 -15.22 -10.05 -1.63
C SER A 262 -13.77 -9.92 -2.06
N CYS A 263 -13.54 -8.86 -2.83
CA CYS A 263 -12.24 -8.44 -3.32
C CYS A 263 -12.29 -6.92 -3.47
N LEU A 264 -11.39 -6.22 -2.77
CA LEU A 264 -11.22 -4.77 -2.87
C LEU A 264 -9.75 -4.44 -2.69
N GLY A 265 -9.30 -3.38 -3.36
CA GLY A 265 -8.03 -2.73 -3.06
C GLY A 265 -8.01 -2.24 -1.60
N ASP A 266 -6.83 -2.23 -0.98
CA ASP A 266 -6.65 -1.94 0.44
C ASP A 266 -7.27 -0.61 0.90
N GLN A 267 -7.04 0.45 0.12
CA GLN A 267 -7.53 1.78 0.40
C GLN A 267 -9.03 1.93 0.16
N GLN A 268 -9.54 1.26 -0.88
CA GLN A 268 -10.97 1.17 -1.18
C GLN A 268 -11.73 0.36 -0.12
N ALA A 269 -11.14 -0.72 0.37
CA ALA A 269 -11.65 -1.48 1.49
C ALA A 269 -11.68 -0.62 2.77
N ALA A 270 -10.66 0.19 3.03
CA ALA A 270 -10.70 1.14 4.15
C ALA A 270 -11.81 2.19 3.97
N LEU A 271 -12.04 2.70 2.76
CA LEU A 271 -13.15 3.60 2.45
C LEU A 271 -14.52 2.97 2.77
N LEU A 272 -14.71 1.72 2.37
CA LEU A 272 -15.92 0.95 2.70
C LEU A 272 -16.02 0.65 4.21
N GLY A 273 -14.91 0.27 4.86
CA GLY A 273 -14.86 0.01 6.29
C GLY A 273 -15.14 1.25 7.14
N GLN A 274 -14.82 2.43 6.61
CA GLN A 274 -15.20 3.72 7.17
C GLN A 274 -16.65 4.12 6.87
N LEU A 275 -17.41 3.27 6.17
CA LEU A 275 -18.77 3.53 5.71
C LEU A 275 -18.91 4.84 4.91
N CYS A 276 -17.87 5.20 4.15
CA CYS A 276 -17.88 6.37 3.26
C CYS A 276 -18.69 6.08 1.99
N LEU A 277 -19.99 5.83 2.17
CA LEU A 277 -20.92 5.36 1.14
C LEU A 277 -21.49 6.47 0.27
N LYS A 278 -21.47 7.72 0.75
CA LYS A 278 -22.08 8.88 0.08
C LYS A 278 -21.02 9.81 -0.50
N LYS A 279 -21.40 10.51 -1.58
CA LYS A 279 -20.56 11.56 -2.20
C LYS A 279 -20.12 12.59 -1.15
N GLY A 280 -18.85 12.96 -1.14
CA GLY A 280 -18.24 13.89 -0.19
C GLY A 280 -17.69 13.24 1.08
N MET A 281 -18.09 11.99 1.41
CA MET A 281 -17.48 11.27 2.51
C MET A 281 -16.05 10.85 2.13
N ALA A 282 -15.10 11.14 3.03
CA ALA A 282 -13.70 10.82 2.82
C ALA A 282 -13.11 10.09 4.03
N LYS A 283 -12.02 9.37 3.76
CA LYS A 283 -11.14 8.83 4.79
C LYS A 283 -9.68 9.06 4.47
N ASN A 284 -8.85 9.16 5.49
CA ASN A 284 -7.39 9.12 5.37
C ASN A 284 -6.80 7.97 6.20
N THR A 285 -6.01 7.12 5.56
CA THR A 285 -5.27 6.05 6.25
C THR A 285 -3.86 6.53 6.57
N TYR A 286 -3.48 6.58 7.85
CA TYR A 286 -2.14 6.98 8.30
C TYR A 286 -1.28 5.75 8.63
N GLY A 287 -0.52 5.30 7.63
CA GLY A 287 0.41 4.18 7.72
C GLY A 287 1.85 4.62 7.51
N THR A 288 2.61 3.83 6.75
CA THR A 288 3.96 4.21 6.30
C THR A 288 3.93 5.51 5.48
N GLY A 289 2.96 5.62 4.57
CA GLY A 289 2.49 6.85 3.94
C GLY A 289 1.05 7.18 4.34
N CYS A 290 0.45 8.19 3.70
CA CYS A 290 -0.98 8.50 3.85
C CYS A 290 -1.75 8.32 2.54
N PHE A 291 -2.99 7.86 2.64
CA PHE A 291 -3.87 7.68 1.50
C PHE A 291 -5.25 8.24 1.80
N LEU A 292 -5.52 9.41 1.23
CA LEU A 292 -6.79 10.11 1.30
C LEU A 292 -7.67 9.67 0.13
N LEU A 293 -8.86 9.17 0.42
CA LEU A 293 -9.87 8.83 -0.59
C LEU A 293 -11.15 9.58 -0.27
N CYS A 294 -11.74 10.21 -1.28
CA CYS A 294 -13.05 10.87 -1.20
C CYS A 294 -14.01 10.21 -2.20
N ASN A 295 -15.16 9.76 -1.72
CA ASN A 295 -16.22 9.23 -2.56
C ASN A 295 -16.84 10.36 -3.40
N THR A 296 -16.88 10.16 -4.72
CA THR A 296 -17.32 11.17 -5.71
C THR A 296 -18.69 10.84 -6.33
N GLY A 297 -19.33 9.74 -5.92
CA GLY A 297 -20.61 9.28 -6.42
C GLY A 297 -20.47 8.29 -7.58
N THR A 298 -21.47 8.26 -8.47
CA THR A 298 -21.61 7.27 -9.55
C THR A 298 -20.99 7.69 -10.88
N LYS A 299 -20.31 8.85 -10.93
CA LYS A 299 -19.62 9.35 -12.12
C LYS A 299 -18.13 9.57 -11.80
N PRO A 300 -17.21 9.17 -12.69
CA PRO A 300 -15.79 9.43 -12.46
C PRO A 300 -15.50 10.94 -12.53
N THR A 301 -14.81 11.46 -11.51
CA THR A 301 -14.30 12.83 -11.47
C THR A 301 -12.83 12.83 -11.86
N PHE A 302 -12.48 13.40 -13.01
CA PHE A 302 -11.10 13.47 -13.50
C PHE A 302 -10.33 14.65 -12.90
N SER A 303 -9.23 14.36 -12.20
CA SER A 303 -8.43 15.37 -11.53
C SER A 303 -7.67 16.27 -12.51
N LYS A 304 -7.67 17.58 -12.22
CA LYS A 304 -6.78 18.59 -12.81
C LYS A 304 -5.72 19.08 -11.82
N ASN A 305 -5.77 18.59 -10.58
CA ASN A 305 -4.90 19.01 -9.47
C ASN A 305 -3.94 17.91 -9.01
N GLY A 306 -3.61 16.94 -9.88
CA GLY A 306 -2.62 15.90 -9.60
C GLY A 306 -3.11 14.75 -8.71
N LEU A 307 -4.42 14.59 -8.54
CA LEU A 307 -5.01 13.43 -7.87
C LEU A 307 -5.28 12.30 -8.86
N LEU A 308 -5.57 11.12 -8.31
CA LEU A 308 -5.97 9.95 -9.08
C LEU A 308 -7.49 9.84 -9.11
N THR A 309 -8.05 9.50 -10.27
CA THR A 309 -9.43 9.09 -10.40
C THR A 309 -9.49 7.57 -10.38
N THR A 310 -10.27 7.00 -9.47
CA THR A 310 -10.26 5.54 -9.23
C THR A 310 -11.68 5.05 -8.96
N VAL A 311 -11.91 3.75 -9.09
CA VAL A 311 -13.13 3.12 -8.57
C VAL A 311 -13.04 3.03 -7.04
N ALA A 312 -14.11 3.39 -6.35
CA ALA A 312 -14.26 3.24 -4.91
C ALA A 312 -14.69 1.82 -4.55
N PHE A 313 -15.80 1.34 -5.12
CA PHE A 313 -16.32 -0.02 -4.98
C PHE A 313 -17.53 -0.22 -5.89
N GLN A 314 -17.84 -1.48 -6.21
CA GLN A 314 -19.11 -1.89 -6.78
C GLN A 314 -19.68 -3.06 -5.97
N LEU A 315 -20.72 -2.84 -5.19
CA LEU A 315 -21.22 -3.81 -4.20
C LEU A 315 -22.24 -4.79 -4.81
N GLY A 316 -21.81 -5.50 -5.85
CA GLY A 316 -22.59 -6.51 -6.55
C GLY A 316 -22.64 -6.29 -8.08
N PRO A 317 -22.91 -7.32 -8.89
CA PRO A 317 -22.81 -7.24 -10.35
C PRO A 317 -23.74 -6.20 -10.98
N ASN A 318 -24.93 -6.02 -10.38
CA ASN A 318 -25.96 -5.09 -10.84
C ASN A 318 -25.97 -3.77 -10.05
N ALA A 319 -25.08 -3.62 -9.06
CA ALA A 319 -25.00 -2.41 -8.26
C ALA A 319 -24.32 -1.29 -9.05
N SER A 320 -24.72 -0.05 -8.77
CA SER A 320 -24.02 1.13 -9.29
C SER A 320 -22.58 1.17 -8.78
N CYS A 321 -21.63 1.39 -9.68
CA CYS A 321 -20.24 1.60 -9.33
C CYS A 321 -20.07 2.99 -8.71
N MET A 322 -19.38 3.04 -7.57
CA MET A 322 -18.97 4.29 -6.91
C MET A 322 -17.52 4.61 -7.25
N TYR A 323 -17.22 5.89 -7.42
CA TYR A 323 -15.89 6.39 -7.76
C TYR A 323 -15.28 7.19 -6.62
N ALA A 324 -13.96 7.34 -6.65
CA ALA A 324 -13.23 8.18 -5.71
C ALA A 324 -12.16 9.02 -6.39
N LEU A 325 -11.86 10.17 -5.78
CA LEU A 325 -10.57 10.80 -5.91
C LEU A 325 -9.63 10.23 -4.85
N GLU A 326 -8.38 9.98 -5.23
CA GLU A 326 -7.33 9.49 -4.33
C GLU A 326 -6.11 10.41 -4.39
N GLY A 327 -5.62 10.77 -3.21
CA GLY A 327 -4.35 11.43 -3.00
C GLY A 327 -3.44 10.57 -2.13
N SER A 328 -2.16 10.51 -2.47
CA SER A 328 -1.17 9.74 -1.73
C SER A 328 -0.01 10.61 -1.27
N VAL A 329 0.40 10.38 -0.02
CA VAL A 329 1.59 10.94 0.61
C VAL A 329 2.57 9.80 0.83
N ALA A 330 3.77 9.90 0.26
CA ALA A 330 4.76 8.83 0.37
C ALA A 330 5.22 8.62 1.82
N VAL A 331 5.51 9.72 2.52
CA VAL A 331 6.18 9.69 3.82
C VAL A 331 5.27 10.25 4.91
N ALA A 332 4.77 9.35 5.76
CA ALA A 332 4.07 9.69 6.99
C ALA A 332 4.71 8.97 8.17
N GLY A 333 4.28 7.74 8.47
CA GLY A 333 4.89 6.92 9.54
C GLY A 333 6.33 6.53 9.23
N GLU A 334 6.72 6.52 7.95
CA GLU A 334 8.13 6.39 7.56
C GLU A 334 8.99 7.56 8.08
N GLY A 335 8.45 8.78 8.12
CA GLY A 335 9.13 9.93 8.71
C GLY A 335 9.41 9.74 10.20
N ILE A 336 8.43 9.17 10.94
CA ILE A 336 8.60 8.84 12.35
C ILE A 336 9.64 7.73 12.55
N LYS A 337 9.64 6.70 11.69
CA LYS A 337 10.67 5.66 11.70
C LYS A 337 12.04 6.23 11.38
N TRP A 338 12.13 7.18 10.45
CA TRP A 338 13.38 7.85 10.11
C TRP A 338 13.94 8.65 11.29
N LEU A 339 13.10 9.41 12.00
CA LEU A 339 13.50 10.11 13.24
C LEU A 339 14.05 9.15 14.30
N ARG A 340 13.43 7.98 14.45
CA ARG A 340 13.88 6.92 15.37
C ARG A 340 15.20 6.29 14.92
N ASP A 341 15.24 5.78 13.68
CA ASP A 341 16.32 4.91 13.20
C ASP A 341 17.57 5.68 12.78
N GLN A 342 17.41 6.89 12.23
CA GLN A 342 18.52 7.68 11.69
C GLN A 342 18.99 8.78 12.64
N LEU A 343 18.06 9.45 13.32
CA LEU A 343 18.41 10.54 14.24
C LEU A 343 18.44 10.12 15.72
N GLY A 344 17.90 8.94 16.06
CA GLY A 344 17.86 8.47 17.45
C GLY A 344 17.00 9.35 18.37
N PHE A 345 16.04 10.11 17.83
CA PHE A 345 15.25 11.04 18.63
C PHE A 345 14.33 10.35 19.62
N VAL A 346 13.88 9.14 19.29
CA VAL A 346 12.99 8.31 20.09
C VAL A 346 13.46 6.86 20.05
N LYS A 347 13.08 6.05 21.05
CA LYS A 347 13.41 4.61 21.10
C LYS A 347 12.38 3.78 20.34
N SER A 348 11.11 4.16 20.44
CA SER A 348 10.00 3.56 19.73
C SER A 348 9.23 4.61 18.92
N ALA A 349 8.46 4.18 17.91
CA ALA A 349 7.62 5.10 17.15
C ALA A 349 6.47 5.67 18.01
N ALA A 350 6.06 4.98 19.08
CA ALA A 350 5.02 5.45 20.00
C ALA A 350 5.51 6.62 20.87
N ASP A 351 6.82 6.71 21.13
CA ASP A 351 7.38 7.74 22.00
C ASP A 351 7.40 9.13 21.34
N VAL A 352 7.14 9.22 20.02
CA VAL A 352 7.16 10.50 19.29
C VAL A 352 6.09 11.46 19.79
N GLU A 353 4.96 10.94 20.27
CA GLU A 353 3.91 11.79 20.84
C GLU A 353 4.38 12.47 22.12
N ALA A 354 5.03 11.72 23.02
CA ALA A 354 5.56 12.27 24.26
C ALA A 354 6.63 13.34 23.98
N LEU A 355 7.55 13.05 23.05
CA LEU A 355 8.60 13.99 22.65
C LEU A 355 8.01 15.27 22.03
N ALA A 356 7.02 15.16 21.14
CA ALA A 356 6.39 16.32 20.51
C ALA A 356 5.56 17.16 21.50
N LYS A 357 5.09 16.57 22.62
CA LYS A 357 4.39 17.27 23.70
C LYS A 357 5.32 18.03 24.66
N GLU A 358 6.64 17.83 24.59
CA GLU A 358 7.61 18.60 25.39
C GLU A 358 7.62 20.09 25.00
N VAL A 359 7.09 20.43 23.81
CA VAL A 359 7.03 21.80 23.27
C VAL A 359 5.58 22.16 22.89
N LYS A 360 5.23 23.45 22.99
CA LYS A 360 3.87 23.94 22.69
C LYS A 360 3.57 24.03 21.19
N ASP A 361 4.60 24.30 20.38
CA ASP A 361 4.52 24.48 18.93
C ASP A 361 5.86 24.07 18.29
N THR A 362 6.06 24.37 17.00
CA THR A 362 7.30 24.05 16.27
C THR A 362 8.37 25.14 16.35
N ASP A 363 8.13 26.27 17.03
CA ASP A 363 9.00 27.46 17.04
C ASP A 363 9.44 27.89 15.63
N GLY A 364 8.51 27.83 14.67
CA GLY A 364 8.77 28.19 13.26
C GLY A 364 9.48 27.11 12.44
N VAL A 365 9.76 25.94 13.01
CA VAL A 365 10.36 24.81 12.28
C VAL A 365 9.33 24.13 11.37
N TYR A 366 9.70 23.93 10.11
CA TYR A 366 8.94 23.15 9.14
C TYR A 366 9.80 22.03 8.59
N PHE A 367 9.23 20.82 8.48
CA PHE A 367 9.91 19.65 7.96
C PHE A 367 9.17 19.09 6.74
N VAL A 368 9.71 19.26 5.54
CA VAL A 368 9.20 18.65 4.32
C VAL A 368 9.81 17.25 4.14
N PRO A 369 9.06 16.15 4.32
CA PRO A 369 9.63 14.80 4.38
C PRO A 369 9.76 14.16 2.99
N ALA A 370 10.28 14.89 2.00
CA ALA A 370 10.39 14.45 0.61
C ALA A 370 11.59 13.52 0.35
N PHE A 371 11.82 12.49 1.17
CA PHE A 371 13.03 11.64 1.08
C PHE A 371 13.24 11.00 -0.29
N SER A 372 12.14 10.65 -0.97
CA SER A 372 12.12 10.06 -2.31
C SER A 372 11.38 10.94 -3.32
N GLY A 373 11.28 12.25 -3.06
CA GLY A 373 10.42 13.17 -3.78
C GLY A 373 9.02 13.34 -3.16
N LEU A 374 8.19 14.14 -3.81
CA LEU A 374 6.80 14.41 -3.44
C LEU A 374 5.84 13.76 -4.43
N LEU A 375 4.79 13.11 -3.91
CA LEU A 375 3.68 12.58 -4.70
C LEU A 375 2.60 13.65 -4.89
N ALA A 376 1.32 13.28 -4.92
CA ALA A 376 0.22 14.22 -5.08
C ALA A 376 0.26 15.33 -3.99
N PRO A 377 -0.09 16.58 -4.34
CA PRO A 377 -0.46 17.06 -5.67
C PRO A 377 0.75 17.41 -6.58
N TYR A 378 1.98 17.35 -6.05
CA TYR A 378 3.18 17.89 -6.71
C TYR A 378 3.76 17.01 -7.82
N TRP A 379 3.86 15.69 -7.59
CA TRP A 379 4.54 14.72 -8.47
C TRP A 379 5.96 15.15 -8.88
N ARG A 380 6.77 15.49 -7.88
CA ARG A 380 8.14 16.03 -8.04
C ARG A 380 9.17 15.05 -7.49
N GLY A 381 9.80 14.28 -8.38
CA GLY A 381 10.87 13.33 -8.04
C GLY A 381 12.21 14.01 -7.67
N ASP A 382 12.35 15.29 -8.01
CA ASP A 382 13.53 16.12 -7.73
C ASP A 382 13.53 16.74 -6.32
N ALA A 383 12.40 16.71 -5.62
CA ALA A 383 12.28 17.25 -4.27
C ALA A 383 13.05 16.40 -3.24
N ARG A 384 13.63 17.02 -2.19
CA ARG A 384 14.32 16.27 -1.11
C ARG A 384 13.92 16.69 0.30
N GLY A 385 14.11 15.77 1.24
CA GLY A 385 13.83 16.00 2.66
C GLY A 385 14.50 17.29 3.15
N THR A 386 13.72 18.23 3.67
CA THR A 386 14.19 19.58 4.00
C THR A 386 13.62 20.02 5.35
N ILE A 387 14.48 20.48 6.26
CA ILE A 387 14.08 21.13 7.51
C ILE A 387 14.47 22.61 7.41
N VAL A 388 13.53 23.51 7.63
CA VAL A 388 13.74 24.97 7.60
C VAL A 388 13.21 25.62 8.88
N GLY A 389 13.66 26.85 9.14
CA GLY A 389 13.17 27.64 10.28
C GLY A 389 13.84 27.31 11.62
N LEU A 390 15.02 26.67 11.59
CA LEU A 390 15.78 26.41 12.82
C LEU A 390 16.31 27.72 13.44
N SER A 391 16.10 27.85 14.75
CA SER A 391 16.54 28.93 15.64
C SER A 391 17.46 28.37 16.74
N HIS A 392 18.07 29.22 17.57
CA HIS A 392 18.85 28.77 18.74
C HIS A 392 18.00 28.00 19.78
N SER A 393 16.69 28.23 19.82
CA SER A 393 15.73 27.51 20.67
C SER A 393 15.24 26.19 20.07
N SER A 394 15.50 25.94 18.79
CA SER A 394 15.08 24.72 18.11
C SER A 394 15.78 23.49 18.67
N GLY A 395 15.02 22.39 18.78
CA GLY A 395 15.50 21.14 19.38
C GLY A 395 14.76 19.92 18.84
N ARG A 396 15.14 18.73 19.32
CA ARG A 396 14.56 17.46 18.85
C ARG A 396 13.03 17.39 18.97
N ALA A 397 12.46 18.02 20.00
CA ALA A 397 11.02 18.08 20.23
C ALA A 397 10.30 18.91 19.15
N HIS A 398 10.85 20.09 18.81
CA HIS A 398 10.35 20.93 17.72
C HIS A 398 10.37 20.21 16.37
N ILE A 399 11.45 19.47 16.07
CA ILE A 399 11.57 18.70 14.80
C ILE A 399 10.59 17.52 14.79
N ALA A 400 10.45 16.79 15.90
CA ALA A 400 9.49 15.70 16.00
C ALA A 400 8.06 16.19 15.81
N ARG A 401 7.71 17.34 16.40
CA ARG A 401 6.43 17.99 16.21
C ARG A 401 6.24 18.47 14.76
N ALA A 402 7.24 19.11 14.16
CA ALA A 402 7.21 19.54 12.77
C ALA A 402 7.02 18.37 11.79
N MET A 403 7.56 17.19 12.08
CA MET A 403 7.30 15.97 11.29
C MET A 403 5.83 15.53 11.37
N LEU A 404 5.22 15.60 12.56
CA LEU A 404 3.78 15.29 12.70
C LEU A 404 2.92 16.32 11.96
N GLU A 405 3.23 17.62 12.11
CA GLU A 405 2.52 18.69 11.40
C GLU A 405 2.67 18.57 9.88
N ALA A 406 3.83 18.15 9.38
CA ALA A 406 4.05 17.91 7.95
C ALA A 406 3.11 16.84 7.37
N VAL A 407 2.76 15.80 8.15
CA VAL A 407 1.76 14.82 7.75
C VAL A 407 0.37 15.46 7.65
N CYS A 408 0.06 16.35 8.58
CA CYS A 408 -1.21 17.07 8.58
C CYS A 408 -1.33 18.08 7.44
N PHE A 409 -0.26 18.83 7.15
CA PHE A 409 -0.22 19.75 6.01
C PHE A 409 -0.35 19.03 4.67
N GLN A 410 0.37 17.93 4.47
CA GLN A 410 0.22 17.14 3.24
C GLN A 410 -1.21 16.58 3.09
N THR A 411 -1.85 16.19 4.19
CA THR A 411 -3.27 15.80 4.17
C THR A 411 -4.16 16.98 3.76
N ARG A 412 -3.92 18.18 4.31
CA ARG A 412 -4.64 19.40 3.91
C ARG A 412 -4.48 19.72 2.43
N GLU A 413 -3.27 19.64 1.88
CA GLU A 413 -3.01 19.86 0.45
C GLU A 413 -3.84 18.94 -0.44
N LEU A 414 -3.96 17.66 -0.06
CA LEU A 414 -4.79 16.69 -0.76
C LEU A 414 -6.27 17.03 -0.65
N THR A 415 -6.76 17.43 0.53
CA THR A 415 -8.17 17.82 0.69
C THR A 415 -8.53 19.06 -0.13
N GLU A 416 -7.64 20.06 -0.19
CA GLU A 416 -7.84 21.26 -1.02
C GLU A 416 -7.81 20.94 -2.52
N ALA A 417 -6.93 20.04 -2.95
CA ALA A 417 -6.92 19.54 -4.32
C ALA A 417 -8.23 18.80 -4.66
N MET A 418 -8.74 17.97 -3.75
CA MET A 418 -10.01 17.26 -3.93
C MET A 418 -11.19 18.23 -4.01
N ALA A 419 -11.21 19.26 -3.18
CA ALA A 419 -12.26 20.28 -3.20
C ALA A 419 -12.31 20.99 -4.56
N ARG A 420 -11.14 21.37 -5.11
CA ARG A 420 -11.04 22.00 -6.44
C ARG A 420 -11.47 21.08 -7.59
N ASP A 421 -11.19 19.78 -7.50
CA ASP A 421 -11.52 18.82 -8.55
C ASP A 421 -12.98 18.35 -8.52
N ALA A 422 -13.53 18.10 -7.32
CA ALA A 422 -14.87 17.52 -7.16
C ALA A 422 -15.96 18.56 -6.90
N GLY A 423 -15.60 19.80 -6.60
CA GLY A 423 -16.56 20.83 -6.15
C GLY A 423 -17.25 20.42 -4.85
N LEU A 424 -16.53 19.74 -3.96
CA LEU A 424 -17.04 19.21 -2.70
C LEU A 424 -16.28 19.83 -1.52
N THR A 425 -17.03 20.32 -0.54
CA THR A 425 -16.47 20.73 0.74
C THR A 425 -16.40 19.52 1.67
N LEU A 426 -15.22 19.23 2.19
CA LEU A 426 -15.05 18.20 3.21
C LEU A 426 -15.73 18.66 4.49
N THR A 427 -16.64 17.86 5.06
CA THR A 427 -17.34 18.20 6.31
C THR A 427 -16.77 17.49 7.53
N GLN A 428 -16.14 16.33 7.32
CA GLN A 428 -15.44 15.56 8.33
C GLN A 428 -14.42 14.66 7.65
N LEU A 429 -13.35 14.32 8.36
CA LEU A 429 -12.36 13.35 7.92
C LEU A 429 -12.39 12.09 8.79
N ASN A 430 -12.78 10.96 8.20
CA ASN A 430 -12.63 9.67 8.88
C ASN A 430 -11.17 9.22 8.82
N VAL A 431 -10.64 8.65 9.89
CA VAL A 431 -9.22 8.28 9.95
C VAL A 431 -9.02 6.85 10.42
N ASP A 432 -8.00 6.18 9.90
CA ASP A 432 -7.56 4.85 10.34
C ASP A 432 -6.05 4.67 10.12
N GLY A 433 -5.51 3.53 10.55
CA GLY A 433 -4.10 3.21 10.45
C GLY A 433 -3.30 3.45 11.73
N GLY A 434 -2.07 2.94 11.76
CA GLY A 434 -1.28 2.85 13.00
C GLY A 434 -0.96 4.21 13.65
N MET A 435 -0.78 5.28 12.85
CA MET A 435 -0.47 6.58 13.43
C MET A 435 -1.69 7.24 14.08
N THR A 436 -2.91 6.81 13.79
CA THR A 436 -4.09 7.42 14.38
C THR A 436 -4.18 7.17 15.87
N ALA A 437 -3.37 6.27 16.45
CA ALA A 437 -3.23 6.12 17.90
C ALA A 437 -2.63 7.36 18.58
N ASN A 438 -1.91 8.21 17.84
CA ASN A 438 -1.33 9.45 18.36
C ASN A 438 -2.41 10.55 18.45
N ASN A 439 -2.82 10.89 19.67
CA ASN A 439 -3.89 11.87 19.89
C ASN A 439 -3.45 13.29 19.51
N LEU A 440 -2.18 13.64 19.72
CA LEU A 440 -1.64 14.93 19.28
C LEU A 440 -1.74 15.10 17.76
N LEU A 441 -1.41 14.04 16.98
CA LEU A 441 -1.54 14.05 15.53
C LEU A 441 -2.99 14.26 15.10
N MET A 442 -3.94 13.55 15.73
CA MET A 442 -5.37 13.68 15.41
C MET A 442 -5.90 15.09 15.72
N GLN A 443 -5.48 15.67 16.84
CA GLN A 443 -5.84 17.03 17.21
C GLN A 443 -5.26 18.04 16.21
N MET A 444 -3.96 17.97 15.91
CA MET A 444 -3.32 18.85 14.91
C MET A 444 -3.93 18.69 13.53
N GLN A 445 -4.38 17.50 13.16
CA GLN A 445 -5.06 17.27 11.89
C GLN A 445 -6.40 18.00 11.83
N ALA A 446 -7.21 17.95 12.91
CA ALA A 446 -8.46 18.70 13.02
C ALA A 446 -8.19 20.21 13.01
N ASP A 447 -7.20 20.67 13.78
CA ASP A 447 -6.78 22.07 13.86
C ASP A 447 -6.26 22.62 12.53
N LEU A 448 -5.64 21.80 11.67
CA LEU A 448 -5.12 22.27 10.39
C LEU A 448 -6.15 22.19 9.25
N LEU A 449 -7.07 21.23 9.30
CA LEU A 449 -8.14 21.10 8.29
C LEU A 449 -9.35 22.01 8.57
N GLY A 450 -9.64 22.31 9.83
CA GLY A 450 -10.86 23.02 10.20
C GLY A 450 -12.13 22.20 10.09
N VAL A 451 -12.01 20.87 10.14
CA VAL A 451 -13.15 19.95 10.14
C VAL A 451 -12.91 18.86 11.18
N ASP A 452 -13.98 18.20 11.58
CA ASP A 452 -13.91 17.13 12.56
C ASP A 452 -13.09 15.95 12.04
N VAL A 453 -12.18 15.46 12.87
CA VAL A 453 -11.45 14.22 12.62
C VAL A 453 -12.10 13.12 13.46
N VAL A 454 -12.59 12.07 12.78
CA VAL A 454 -13.35 10.99 13.41
C VAL A 454 -12.55 9.70 13.36
N ARG A 455 -12.11 9.25 14.54
CA ARG A 455 -11.35 7.99 14.71
C ARG A 455 -12.28 6.90 15.23
N PRO A 456 -12.45 5.78 14.52
CA PRO A 456 -13.20 4.64 15.02
C PRO A 456 -12.40 3.88 16.09
N ASP A 457 -13.11 3.19 17.00
CA ASP A 457 -12.45 2.33 17.99
C ASP A 457 -11.65 1.20 17.34
N ASN A 458 -12.16 0.67 16.22
CA ASN A 458 -11.42 -0.27 15.39
C ASN A 458 -10.62 0.47 14.30
N ALA A 459 -9.31 0.57 14.51
CA ALA A 459 -8.37 1.18 13.56
C ALA A 459 -8.11 0.34 12.29
N GLU A 460 -8.57 -0.91 12.20
CA GLU A 460 -8.34 -1.81 11.06
C GLU A 460 -9.51 -1.77 10.04
N SER A 461 -9.84 -0.56 9.57
CA SER A 461 -10.90 -0.30 8.59
C SER A 461 -10.76 -1.11 7.30
N THR A 462 -9.53 -1.37 6.84
CA THR A 462 -9.24 -2.15 5.63
C THR A 462 -9.78 -3.58 5.71
N SER A 463 -9.53 -4.27 6.82
CA SER A 463 -10.01 -5.65 7.01
C SER A 463 -11.53 -5.66 7.24
N TRP A 464 -12.02 -4.65 7.97
CA TRP A 464 -13.44 -4.50 8.25
C TRP A 464 -14.26 -4.27 6.98
N GLY A 465 -13.83 -3.40 6.07
CA GLY A 465 -14.52 -3.18 4.80
C GLY A 465 -14.56 -4.41 3.90
N ALA A 466 -13.49 -5.21 3.88
CA ALA A 466 -13.46 -6.49 3.18
C ALA A 466 -14.50 -7.48 3.73
N ALA A 467 -14.63 -7.53 5.06
CA ALA A 467 -15.63 -8.35 5.73
C ALA A 467 -17.05 -7.84 5.46
N ILE A 468 -17.27 -6.53 5.47
CA ILE A 468 -18.54 -5.91 5.09
C ILE A 468 -18.94 -6.34 3.69
N ALA A 469 -18.05 -6.15 2.71
CA ALA A 469 -18.29 -6.54 1.33
C ALA A 469 -18.64 -8.04 1.20
N ALA A 470 -17.94 -8.93 1.91
CA ALA A 470 -18.23 -10.36 1.86
C ALA A 470 -19.56 -10.70 2.52
N GLY A 471 -19.89 -10.05 3.64
CA GLY A 471 -21.12 -10.28 4.38
C GLY A 471 -22.37 -9.84 3.64
N ILE A 472 -22.27 -8.75 2.84
CA ILE A 472 -23.38 -8.23 2.03
C ILE A 472 -23.42 -8.82 0.61
N ALA A 473 -22.39 -9.58 0.20
CA ALA A 473 -22.25 -10.05 -1.16
C ALA A 473 -23.48 -10.86 -1.62
N ASP A 474 -23.81 -10.71 -2.90
CA ASP A 474 -24.86 -11.52 -3.52
C ASP A 474 -24.49 -13.01 -3.45
N GLY A 475 -25.43 -13.85 -3.03
CA GLY A 475 -25.21 -15.26 -2.70
C GLY A 475 -24.68 -15.55 -1.28
N VAL A 476 -24.37 -14.53 -0.46
CA VAL A 476 -24.04 -14.66 0.97
C VAL A 476 -25.12 -14.01 1.84
N GLY A 477 -25.33 -12.70 1.69
CA GLY A 477 -26.45 -11.96 2.29
C GLY A 477 -26.62 -12.06 3.82
N VAL A 478 -25.53 -12.22 4.59
CA VAL A 478 -25.61 -12.34 6.05
C VAL A 478 -25.70 -10.99 6.76
N TRP A 479 -25.28 -9.90 6.12
CA TRP A 479 -25.29 -8.54 6.66
C TRP A 479 -26.08 -7.58 5.77
N HIS A 480 -26.56 -6.49 6.37
CA HIS A 480 -27.17 -5.34 5.68
C HIS A 480 -26.41 -4.07 6.07
N LEU A 481 -26.07 -3.21 5.09
CA LEU A 481 -25.25 -2.01 5.32
C LEU A 481 -25.83 -1.06 6.38
N GLU A 482 -27.15 -0.91 6.43
CA GLU A 482 -27.86 -0.05 7.39
C GLU A 482 -27.58 -0.46 8.84
N SER A 483 -27.66 -1.77 9.13
CA SER A 483 -27.46 -2.33 10.47
C SER A 483 -26.04 -2.18 11.02
N ILE A 484 -25.04 -2.01 10.13
CA ILE A 484 -23.63 -1.88 10.51
C ILE A 484 -23.33 -0.45 10.99
N HIS A 485 -24.05 0.55 10.47
CA HIS A 485 -23.81 1.96 10.79
C HIS A 485 -24.12 2.28 12.26
N GLU A 486 -25.18 1.71 12.80
CA GLU A 486 -25.71 1.99 14.16
C GLU A 486 -24.82 1.48 15.30
N GLN A 487 -23.83 0.62 15.00
CA GLN A 487 -23.06 -0.11 16.02
C GLN A 487 -21.64 0.44 16.21
N ARG A 488 -21.29 1.53 15.54
CA ARG A 488 -19.91 2.02 15.48
C ARG A 488 -19.64 3.11 16.53
N SER A 489 -18.80 2.77 17.51
CA SER A 489 -18.23 3.75 18.45
C SER A 489 -17.04 4.48 17.81
N THR A 490 -16.97 5.79 18.06
CA THR A 490 -15.98 6.69 17.48
C THR A 490 -15.57 7.77 18.47
N GLN A 491 -14.31 8.20 18.41
CA GLN A 491 -13.81 9.40 19.04
C GLN A 491 -13.73 10.55 18.02
N ARG A 492 -14.16 11.74 18.42
CA ARG A 492 -14.11 12.97 17.61
C ARG A 492 -13.04 13.91 18.15
N PHE A 493 -12.32 14.53 17.23
CA PHE A 493 -11.37 15.62 17.50
C PHE A 493 -11.88 16.84 16.74
N GLU A 494 -12.19 17.89 17.48
CA GLU A 494 -12.71 19.15 16.95
C GLU A 494 -11.57 20.17 16.89
N SER A 495 -11.64 21.06 15.90
CA SER A 495 -10.68 22.15 15.76
C SER A 495 -10.70 23.08 16.99
N THR A 496 -9.52 23.37 17.52
CA THR A 496 -9.31 24.32 18.63
C THR A 496 -8.60 25.60 18.20
N VAL A 497 -8.23 25.70 16.92
CA VAL A 497 -7.43 26.79 16.35
C VAL A 497 -8.29 27.68 15.44
N GLN A 498 -8.01 28.99 15.43
CA GLN A 498 -8.69 29.97 14.58
C GLN A 498 -8.27 29.83 13.11
N ASP A 499 -9.15 30.21 12.19
CA ASP A 499 -8.91 30.10 10.75
C ASP A 499 -7.65 30.87 10.29
N GLU A 500 -7.43 32.07 10.83
CA GLU A 500 -6.26 32.88 10.48
C GLU A 500 -4.93 32.20 10.87
N GLU A 501 -4.88 31.57 12.04
CA GLU A 501 -3.67 30.90 12.52
C GLU A 501 -3.33 29.66 11.67
N ARG A 502 -4.32 28.83 11.34
CA ARG A 502 -4.08 27.65 10.49
C ARG A 502 -3.64 28.05 9.09
N ASP A 503 -4.19 29.13 8.54
CA ASP A 503 -3.90 29.58 7.19
C ASP A 503 -2.51 30.21 7.11
N ASP A 504 -2.07 30.92 8.14
CA ASP A 504 -0.69 31.40 8.23
C ASP A 504 0.32 30.25 8.26
N ARG A 505 0.09 29.26 9.14
CA ARG A 505 0.91 28.06 9.24
C ARG A 505 0.97 27.31 7.91
N TYR A 506 -0.15 27.20 7.21
CA TYR A 506 -0.20 26.55 5.91
C TYR A 506 0.52 27.34 4.80
N ARG A 507 0.46 28.68 4.82
CA ARG A 507 1.26 29.53 3.90
C ARG A 507 2.76 29.29 4.11
N GLN A 508 3.22 29.21 5.35
CA GLN A 508 4.62 28.92 5.66
C GLN A 508 5.01 27.49 5.27
N TRP A 509 4.12 26.51 5.48
CA TRP A 509 4.32 25.16 4.97
C TRP A 509 4.55 25.15 3.45
N ARG A 510 3.69 25.82 2.67
CA ARG A 510 3.86 25.92 1.21
C ARG A 510 5.18 26.61 0.83
N ARG A 511 5.61 27.60 1.60
CA ARG A 511 6.94 28.21 1.45
C ARG A 511 8.05 27.20 1.72
N ALA A 512 7.96 26.38 2.76
CA ALA A 512 8.92 25.31 3.04
C ALA A 512 8.96 24.27 1.91
N VAL A 513 7.81 23.85 1.39
CA VAL A 513 7.73 22.93 0.23
C VAL A 513 8.47 23.50 -0.97
N SER A 514 8.27 24.78 -1.28
CA SER A 514 8.98 25.43 -2.41
C SER A 514 10.51 25.36 -2.30
N ARG A 515 11.05 25.31 -1.07
CA ARG A 515 12.50 25.19 -0.82
C ARG A 515 13.02 23.75 -0.97
N SER A 516 12.12 22.76 -0.95
CA SER A 516 12.50 21.36 -1.17
C SER A 516 12.61 20.98 -2.64
N LEU A 517 12.02 21.77 -3.56
CA LEU A 517 11.95 21.49 -4.99
C LEU A 517 13.26 21.88 -5.72
N GLY A 518 13.53 21.25 -6.86
CA GLY A 518 14.70 21.55 -7.69
C GLY A 518 16.03 21.11 -7.09
N TRP A 519 16.00 20.30 -6.03
CA TRP A 519 17.19 19.91 -5.30
C TRP A 519 18.08 18.94 -6.08
N ILE A 520 17.48 17.93 -6.71
CA ILE A 520 18.20 17.10 -7.68
C ILE A 520 18.13 17.74 -9.06
N GLN A 521 19.31 18.03 -9.61
CA GLN A 521 19.47 18.45 -10.99
C GLN A 521 19.82 17.23 -11.86
N SER A 522 19.13 17.02 -12.99
CA SER A 522 19.52 16.00 -13.96
C SER A 522 20.90 16.33 -14.53
N THR A 523 21.79 15.34 -14.56
CA THR A 523 23.14 15.45 -15.14
C THR A 523 23.10 15.52 -16.67
N SER A 524 22.56 16.60 -17.24
CA SER A 524 22.58 16.88 -18.69
C SER A 524 23.27 18.18 -19.07
N GLN A 525 23.81 18.94 -18.11
CA GLN A 525 24.54 20.20 -18.38
C GLN A 525 26.06 20.11 -18.23
N ARG A 526 26.62 19.01 -17.68
CA ARG A 526 28.08 18.90 -17.50
C ARG A 526 28.86 18.49 -18.76
N ASP A 527 28.18 17.98 -19.79
CA ASP A 527 28.84 17.49 -21.01
C ASP A 527 28.86 18.48 -22.19
N GLN A 528 28.25 19.66 -22.06
CA GLN A 528 28.25 20.66 -23.14
C GLN A 528 29.50 21.55 -23.19
N ASN A 529 30.42 21.42 -22.23
CA ASN A 529 31.63 22.25 -22.14
C ASN A 529 32.94 21.52 -22.50
N LYS A 530 32.87 20.37 -23.18
CA LYS A 530 34.07 19.73 -23.76
C LYS A 530 33.98 19.79 -25.29
N GLY A 531 34.88 20.59 -25.89
CA GLY A 531 35.07 20.67 -27.33
C GLY A 531 35.48 19.31 -27.95
N PRO A 532 35.48 19.21 -29.29
CA PRO A 532 35.52 17.93 -29.98
C PRO A 532 36.92 17.32 -29.87
N ALA A 533 37.02 16.14 -29.26
CA ALA A 533 38.19 15.29 -29.34
C ALA A 533 37.87 14.10 -30.26
N GLU A 534 38.68 13.96 -31.31
CA GLU A 534 38.63 12.91 -32.32
C GLU A 534 38.95 11.52 -31.73
N GLY A 535 38.26 10.48 -32.22
CA GLY A 535 38.81 9.11 -32.25
C GLY A 535 38.00 7.99 -31.56
N LYS A 536 37.28 7.22 -32.39
CA LYS A 536 36.68 5.87 -32.20
C LYS A 536 35.43 5.73 -31.29
N PRO A 537 34.47 4.84 -31.65
CA PRO A 537 33.19 4.71 -30.95
C PRO A 537 33.39 3.89 -29.68
N ASP A 538 33.28 4.54 -28.52
CA ASP A 538 33.27 3.89 -27.23
C ASP A 538 31.82 3.49 -26.87
N MET A 539 31.54 2.18 -26.81
CA MET A 539 30.26 1.60 -26.39
C MET A 539 30.12 1.60 -24.85
N THR A 540 30.50 2.69 -24.19
CA THR A 540 30.38 2.85 -22.73
C THR A 540 29.89 4.25 -22.33
N ALA A 541 28.89 4.78 -23.03
CA ALA A 541 28.16 5.98 -22.60
C ALA A 541 26.75 5.63 -22.11
N ASN A 542 26.68 5.06 -20.91
CA ASN A 542 25.54 5.16 -19.99
C ASN A 542 26.05 4.80 -18.60
N GLY A 543 26.20 5.83 -17.76
CA GLY A 543 26.90 5.77 -16.47
C GLY A 543 26.34 4.73 -15.51
N VAL A 544 26.93 3.55 -15.52
CA VAL A 544 27.02 2.65 -14.38
C VAL A 544 28.33 3.00 -13.68
N TYR A 545 28.27 3.62 -12.50
CA TYR A 545 29.47 3.87 -11.69
C TYR A 545 29.97 2.54 -11.11
N TRP A 546 31.16 2.12 -11.54
CA TRP A 546 32.01 1.13 -10.86
C TRP A 546 33.42 1.69 -10.68
N GLY A 547 33.95 1.57 -9.45
CA GLY A 547 35.38 1.67 -9.13
C GLY A 547 35.67 2.14 -7.69
N PRO A 548 36.79 1.73 -7.05
CA PRO A 548 37.44 0.42 -7.10
C PRO A 548 37.76 -0.16 -5.69
N LEU A 549 38.00 -1.47 -5.69
CA LEU A 549 38.46 -2.34 -4.60
C LEU A 549 40.01 -2.31 -4.52
N LEU A 550 40.61 -2.31 -3.32
CA LEU A 550 41.88 -2.97 -2.91
C LEU A 550 42.29 -2.45 -1.50
N LEU A 551 43.02 -3.11 -0.59
CA LEU A 551 43.30 -4.49 -0.15
C LEU A 551 44.38 -4.32 0.95
N PHE A 552 44.31 -4.98 2.11
CA PHE A 552 45.53 -5.41 2.83
C PHE A 552 45.26 -6.64 3.72
N LEU A 553 46.16 -7.61 3.58
CA LEU A 553 46.27 -8.95 4.16
C LEU A 553 47.14 -8.96 5.42
N THR A 554 46.89 -9.90 6.35
CA THR A 554 47.88 -10.76 7.09
C THR A 554 47.08 -11.70 8.04
N MET A 555 47.00 -13.02 7.83
CA MET A 555 47.91 -14.13 8.21
C MET A 555 48.15 -14.31 9.73
N THR A 556 47.71 -15.47 10.26
CA THR A 556 48.24 -16.39 11.33
C THR A 556 47.02 -17.09 11.96
N GLY A 557 46.78 -18.41 11.90
CA GLY A 557 47.53 -19.60 12.34
C GLY A 557 46.49 -20.54 13.03
N LEU A 558 46.35 -21.83 12.65
CA LEU A 558 46.85 -23.01 13.42
C LEU A 558 46.35 -22.99 14.89
N THR A 559 45.60 -23.94 15.48
CA THR A 559 45.64 -25.42 15.47
C THR A 559 44.45 -26.01 16.25
N ALA A 560 44.24 -27.31 16.05
CA ALA A 560 43.42 -28.31 16.75
C ALA A 560 43.23 -28.22 18.29
N SER A 561 42.05 -28.66 18.76
CA SER A 561 41.79 -29.55 19.92
C SER A 561 40.26 -29.66 20.09
N ALA A 562 39.57 -30.75 19.72
CA ALA A 562 39.45 -32.04 20.42
C ALA A 562 38.84 -31.94 21.85
N ALA A 563 37.60 -32.45 21.94
CA ALA A 563 36.98 -33.29 22.98
C ALA A 563 37.09 -32.95 24.49
N GLN A 564 35.89 -32.85 25.12
CA GLN A 564 35.43 -33.48 26.38
C GLN A 564 34.66 -32.52 27.28
N ALA A 565 33.37 -32.81 27.50
CA ALA A 565 32.84 -33.19 28.82
C ALA A 565 31.32 -33.40 28.71
N LEU A 566 30.93 -34.67 28.68
CA LEU A 566 29.61 -35.17 29.04
C LEU A 566 29.57 -35.24 30.57
N HIS A 567 28.58 -34.58 31.18
CA HIS A 567 27.79 -35.16 32.26
C HIS A 567 26.38 -34.59 32.23
#